data_AF-A0A6F9ZL90-F1
#
_entry.id   AF-A0A6F9ZL90-F1
#
_cell.length_a   1.000
_cell.length_b   1.000
_cell.length_c   1.000
_cell.angle_alpha   90.00
_cell.angle_beta   90.00
_cell.angle_gamma   90.00
#
_symmetry.space_group_name_H-M   'P 1'
#
loop_
_entity.id
_entity.type
_entity.pdbx_description
1 polymer ?
#
loop_
_entity_poly.entity_id
_entity_poly.type
_entity_poly.pdbx_seq_one_letter_code
_entity_poly.pdbx_strand_id
1 'polypeptide(L)'
;MVIDGEVLRFKAAAKPGNGIQIRETTENIVADGTTYREARIYRYAEYVPTYTKNVPGLYPASGFSMIETNDQLAKKLLDYTAVNSDLAKKLTVLSTDSLTRVQLDAQKDNVRLNCRKGCFALNGAEEYTINVYRHSANNITQEQILPDLRRYVRYWNSAAKTWGGFYPVTENLHIDVKVVKGSTVYVRHGFIPEGVQLVLLRKKKRSRKRRSGGTTGTNAAWKGKSMLRQPKNQYVHYKGVILSTSSPNNWYVPKCIGVTDKEDNALIGKELGSVCSDMIVASGSLSEIAAGNGLYKVVGTRVKASRKGTKPKTQACCYARIALQFAAAGKTFKSAGGEMARMKYRLWFHLDKKTNKTVVRRGFSAD
;
A
#
# COMPACT_ATOMS: atom_id res chain seq x y z
N MET A 1 -59.16 -17.12 23.97
CA MET A 1 -57.96 -17.94 24.25
C MET A 1 -58.11 -19.27 23.55
N VAL A 2 -57.03 -19.93 23.13
CA VAL A 2 -57.11 -21.22 22.43
C VAL A 2 -56.47 -22.29 23.31
N ILE A 3 -57.20 -23.36 23.61
CA ILE A 3 -56.72 -24.55 24.33
C ILE A 3 -57.19 -25.78 23.55
N ASP A 4 -56.29 -26.71 23.25
CA ASP A 4 -56.61 -27.99 22.59
C ASP A 4 -57.47 -27.85 21.30
N GLY A 5 -57.27 -26.75 20.55
CA GLY A 5 -58.00 -26.44 19.32
C GLY A 5 -59.35 -25.72 19.52
N GLU A 6 -59.81 -25.53 20.76
CA GLU A 6 -61.05 -24.84 21.09
C GLU A 6 -60.80 -23.36 21.44
N VAL A 7 -61.63 -22.46 20.89
CA VAL A 7 -61.59 -21.03 21.22
C VAL A 7 -62.51 -20.75 22.41
N LEU A 8 -61.92 -20.52 23.58
CA LEU A 8 -62.62 -20.23 24.82
C LEU A 8 -62.61 -18.74 25.15
N ARG A 9 -63.74 -18.23 25.64
CA ARG A 9 -63.81 -16.90 26.23
C ARG A 9 -62.98 -16.89 27.51
N PHE A 10 -62.09 -15.92 27.64
CA PHE A 10 -61.28 -15.75 28.83
C PHE A 10 -61.94 -14.74 29.77
N LYS A 11 -62.20 -15.15 31.02
CA LYS A 11 -62.79 -14.28 32.03
C LYS A 11 -61.72 -13.34 32.57
N ALA A 12 -61.98 -12.04 32.52
CA ALA A 12 -61.06 -11.04 33.03
C ALA A 12 -60.83 -11.25 34.53
N ALA A 13 -59.57 -11.16 34.95
CA ALA A 13 -59.16 -11.20 36.35
C ALA A 13 -58.29 -9.99 36.65
N ALA A 14 -58.36 -9.48 37.89
CA ALA A 14 -57.59 -8.32 38.32
C ALA A 14 -56.07 -8.62 38.42
N LYS A 15 -55.69 -9.89 38.61
CA LYS A 15 -54.30 -10.36 38.68
C LYS A 15 -54.18 -11.70 37.96
N PRO A 16 -53.03 -11.97 37.31
CA PRO A 16 -52.77 -13.28 36.73
C PRO A 16 -52.66 -14.34 37.83
N GLY A 17 -53.22 -15.52 37.56
CA GLY A 17 -53.08 -16.72 38.40
C GLY A 17 -51.95 -17.63 37.93
N ASN A 18 -51.58 -18.61 38.76
CA ASN A 18 -50.54 -19.59 38.39
C ASN A 18 -51.07 -20.71 37.49
N GLY A 19 -52.40 -20.91 37.45
CA GLY A 19 -53.07 -21.84 36.56
C GLY A 19 -54.22 -21.20 35.79
N ILE A 20 -54.66 -21.87 34.73
CA ILE A 20 -55.85 -21.52 33.97
C ILE A 20 -56.77 -22.73 33.95
N GLN A 21 -57.98 -22.58 34.47
CA GLN A 21 -58.98 -23.66 34.51
C GLN A 21 -60.09 -23.41 33.51
N ILE A 22 -60.48 -24.45 32.78
CA ILE A 22 -61.71 -24.46 31.97
C ILE A 22 -62.88 -24.78 32.91
N ARG A 23 -63.86 -23.87 32.97
CA ARG A 23 -65.12 -24.07 33.67
C ARG A 23 -66.25 -24.26 32.69
N GLU A 24 -67.19 -25.09 33.10
CA GLU A 24 -68.44 -25.32 32.43
C GLU A 24 -69.56 -24.82 33.32
N THR A 25 -70.49 -24.08 32.73
CA THR A 25 -71.62 -23.48 33.44
C THR A 25 -72.87 -23.67 32.61
N THR A 26 -73.94 -24.11 33.28
CA THR A 26 -75.27 -24.21 32.71
C THR A 26 -75.99 -22.88 32.85
N GLU A 27 -76.67 -22.48 31.78
CA GLU A 27 -77.48 -21.27 31.73
C GLU A 27 -78.91 -21.67 31.34
N ASN A 28 -79.89 -21.13 32.08
CA ASN A 28 -81.29 -21.28 31.75
C ASN A 28 -81.64 -20.27 30.64
N ILE A 29 -82.45 -20.69 29.66
CA ILE A 29 -82.94 -19.78 28.62
C ILE A 29 -84.41 -19.51 28.85
N VAL A 30 -84.81 -18.24 28.81
CA VAL A 30 -86.22 -17.85 28.77
C VAL A 30 -86.58 -17.57 27.32
N ALA A 31 -87.52 -18.36 26.78
CA ALA A 31 -88.10 -18.15 25.46
C ALA A 31 -89.61 -18.37 25.53
N ASP A 32 -90.39 -17.57 24.83
CA ASP A 32 -91.85 -17.70 24.73
C ASP A 32 -92.57 -17.83 26.08
N GLY A 33 -92.12 -17.04 27.07
CA GLY A 33 -92.71 -17.03 28.43
C GLY A 33 -92.39 -18.25 29.29
N THR A 34 -91.58 -19.19 28.81
CA THR A 34 -91.19 -20.41 29.52
C THR A 34 -89.69 -20.45 29.78
N THR A 35 -89.29 -20.80 31.00
CA THR A 35 -87.87 -20.98 31.36
C THR A 35 -87.45 -22.42 31.10
N TYR A 36 -86.64 -22.61 30.07
CA TYR A 36 -85.98 -23.87 29.77
C TYR A 36 -84.74 -23.99 30.67
N ARG A 37 -84.83 -24.87 31.68
CA ARG A 37 -83.73 -25.08 32.63
C ARG A 37 -82.58 -25.82 31.95
N GLU A 38 -81.35 -25.39 32.25
CA GLU A 38 -80.08 -25.95 31.76
C GLU A 38 -79.97 -26.00 30.22
N ALA A 39 -80.72 -25.14 29.52
CA ALA A 39 -80.87 -25.18 28.07
C ALA A 39 -79.58 -24.87 27.29
N ARG A 40 -78.59 -24.23 27.91
CA ARG A 40 -77.29 -23.97 27.30
C ARG A 40 -76.16 -24.30 28.26
N ILE A 41 -75.19 -25.05 27.75
CA ILE A 41 -73.91 -25.26 28.40
C ILE A 41 -72.90 -24.34 27.72
N TYR A 42 -72.23 -23.48 28.49
CA TYR A 42 -71.12 -22.68 27.98
C TYR A 42 -69.85 -22.93 28.78
N ARG A 43 -68.74 -23.03 28.05
CA ARG A 43 -67.40 -23.25 28.62
C ARG A 43 -66.57 -21.97 28.49
N TYR A 44 -65.83 -21.65 29.53
CA TYR A 44 -64.96 -20.48 29.56
C TYR A 44 -63.70 -20.79 30.38
N ALA A 45 -62.65 -20.02 30.15
CA ALA A 45 -61.41 -20.16 30.90
C ALA A 45 -61.22 -19.01 31.88
N GLU A 46 -60.71 -19.29 33.07
CA GLU A 46 -60.37 -18.27 34.07
C GLU A 46 -59.05 -18.58 34.77
N TYR A 47 -58.39 -17.53 35.28
CA TYR A 47 -57.23 -17.70 36.14
C TYR A 47 -57.62 -18.34 37.47
N VAL A 48 -56.76 -19.27 37.93
CA VAL A 48 -56.83 -19.83 39.27
C VAL A 48 -55.52 -19.59 40.03
N PRO A 49 -55.56 -19.38 41.36
CA PRO A 49 -54.38 -18.98 42.14
C PRO A 49 -53.28 -20.06 42.16
N THR A 50 -53.66 -21.33 42.11
CA THR A 50 -52.76 -22.48 42.26
C THR A 50 -52.90 -23.41 41.07
N TYR A 51 -51.76 -23.87 40.54
CA TYR A 51 -51.70 -24.92 39.53
C TYR A 51 -51.32 -26.25 40.19
N THR A 52 -52.06 -27.31 39.87
CA THR A 52 -51.76 -28.68 40.29
C THR A 52 -51.65 -29.55 39.05
N LYS A 53 -50.53 -30.25 38.92
CA LYS A 53 -50.24 -31.10 37.75
C LYS A 53 -51.24 -32.27 37.67
N ASN A 54 -51.62 -32.65 36.45
CA ASN A 54 -52.52 -33.77 36.13
C ASN A 54 -54.00 -33.60 36.56
N VAL A 55 -54.44 -32.37 36.85
CA VAL A 55 -55.87 -32.09 37.05
C VAL A 55 -56.54 -31.84 35.68
N PRO A 56 -57.58 -32.59 35.30
CA PRO A 56 -58.28 -32.39 34.02
C PRO A 56 -58.81 -30.96 33.88
N GLY A 57 -58.59 -30.35 32.71
CA GLY A 57 -59.06 -28.99 32.42
C GLY A 57 -58.31 -27.86 33.16
N LEU A 58 -57.18 -28.16 33.81
CA LEU A 58 -56.31 -27.19 34.47
C LEU A 58 -54.92 -27.17 33.83
N TYR A 59 -54.51 -26.00 33.34
CA TYR A 59 -53.27 -25.82 32.60
C TYR A 59 -52.36 -24.81 33.31
N PRO A 60 -51.02 -24.95 33.20
CA PRO A 60 -50.10 -23.96 33.76
C PRO A 60 -50.20 -22.64 32.98
N ALA A 61 -50.35 -21.51 33.69
CA ALA A 61 -50.46 -20.19 33.04
C ALA A 61 -49.20 -19.82 32.23
N SER A 62 -48.02 -20.29 32.65
CA SER A 62 -46.74 -20.08 31.96
C SER A 62 -46.65 -20.74 30.58
N GLY A 63 -47.53 -21.70 30.26
CA GLY A 63 -47.60 -22.34 28.95
C GLY A 63 -48.29 -21.48 27.88
N PHE A 64 -48.93 -20.38 28.28
CA PHE A 64 -49.65 -19.49 27.38
C PHE A 64 -48.81 -18.26 27.06
N SER A 65 -48.49 -18.08 25.78
CA SER A 65 -47.88 -16.86 25.28
C SER A 65 -48.94 -15.97 24.63
N MET A 66 -48.75 -14.66 24.75
CA MET A 66 -49.49 -13.74 23.89
C MET A 66 -48.97 -13.87 22.46
N ILE A 67 -49.88 -13.92 21.50
CA ILE A 67 -49.52 -13.86 20.08
C ILE A 67 -49.14 -12.39 19.80
N GLU A 68 -47.92 -12.15 19.34
CA GLU A 68 -47.50 -10.84 18.85
C GLU A 68 -48.37 -10.46 17.65
N THR A 69 -48.92 -9.24 17.63
CA THR A 69 -49.78 -8.80 16.53
C THR A 69 -48.97 -8.61 15.25
N ASN A 70 -49.62 -8.66 14.08
CA ASN A 70 -48.98 -8.37 12.79
C ASN A 70 -48.28 -7.00 12.77
N ASP A 71 -48.77 -6.02 13.53
CA ASP A 71 -48.15 -4.69 13.67
C ASP A 71 -46.80 -4.74 14.41
N GLN A 72 -46.65 -5.61 15.40
CA GLN A 72 -45.38 -5.81 16.10
C GLN A 72 -44.37 -6.56 15.22
N LEU A 73 -44.85 -7.51 14.41
CA LEU A 73 -44.03 -8.19 13.40
C LEU A 73 -43.55 -7.20 12.32
N ALA A 74 -44.42 -6.31 11.84
CA ALA A 74 -44.09 -5.28 10.87
C ALA A 74 -43.01 -4.32 11.39
N LYS A 75 -43.07 -3.92 12.67
CA LYS A 75 -42.02 -3.11 13.32
C LYS A 75 -40.68 -3.83 13.37
N LYS A 76 -40.66 -5.11 13.75
CA LYS A 76 -39.41 -5.91 13.75
C LYS A 76 -38.81 -6.07 12.36
N LEU A 77 -39.63 -6.20 11.31
CA LEU A 77 -39.17 -6.25 9.92
C LEU A 77 -38.56 -4.93 9.47
N LEU A 78 -39.13 -3.78 9.86
CA LEU A 78 -38.55 -2.46 9.59
C LEU A 78 -37.18 -2.29 10.26
N ASP A 79 -37.04 -2.69 11.52
CA ASP A 79 -35.76 -2.64 12.24
C ASP A 79 -34.69 -3.52 11.55
N TYR A 80 -35.06 -4.69 11.03
CA TYR A 80 -34.16 -5.55 10.28
C TYR A 80 -33.66 -4.91 8.98
N THR A 81 -34.55 -4.24 8.23
CA THR A 81 -34.16 -3.51 7.01
C THR A 81 -33.20 -2.35 7.31
N ALA A 82 -33.40 -1.64 8.43
CA ALA A 82 -32.50 -0.58 8.87
C ALA A 82 -31.10 -1.14 9.18
N VAL A 83 -31.01 -2.24 9.94
CA VAL A 83 -29.74 -2.90 10.28
C VAL A 83 -29.00 -3.39 9.03
N ASN A 84 -29.71 -3.98 8.06
CA ASN A 84 -29.08 -4.46 6.83
C ASN A 84 -28.52 -3.30 5.97
N SER A 85 -29.23 -2.17 5.92
CA SER A 85 -28.76 -0.96 5.22
C SER A 85 -27.51 -0.36 5.85
N ASP A 86 -27.39 -0.39 7.18
CA ASP A 86 -26.21 0.08 7.90
C ASP A 86 -25.04 -0.90 7.81
N LEU A 87 -25.31 -2.20 7.75
CA LEU A 87 -24.30 -3.21 7.50
C LEU A 87 -23.71 -3.09 6.09
N ALA A 88 -24.54 -2.80 5.07
CA ALA A 88 -24.09 -2.53 3.72
C ALA A 88 -23.22 -1.28 3.61
N LYS A 89 -23.48 -0.23 4.41
CA LYS A 89 -22.60 0.95 4.54
C LYS A 89 -21.28 0.64 5.25
N LYS A 90 -21.30 -0.30 6.21
CA LYS A 90 -20.12 -0.72 6.99
C LYS A 90 -19.25 -1.78 6.29
N LEU A 91 -19.77 -2.49 5.29
CA LEU A 91 -19.03 -3.39 4.41
C LEU A 91 -18.20 -2.60 3.38
N THR A 92 -17.26 -1.82 3.91
CA THR A 92 -15.97 -1.30 3.39
C THR A 92 -15.75 -0.90 1.93
N VAL A 93 -16.67 -1.05 0.97
CA VAL A 93 -16.50 -0.58 -0.42
C VAL A 93 -17.84 -0.10 -1.00
N LEU A 94 -18.08 1.21 -0.94
CA LEU A 94 -19.22 1.84 -1.62
C LEU A 94 -18.80 2.27 -3.02
N SER A 95 -19.49 1.79 -4.06
CA SER A 95 -19.33 2.31 -5.42
C SER A 95 -20.43 3.33 -5.70
N THR A 96 -20.07 4.49 -6.23
CA THR A 96 -21.01 5.57 -6.54
C THR A 96 -20.56 6.34 -7.78
N ASP A 97 -21.52 6.84 -8.53
CA ASP A 97 -21.40 7.65 -9.74
C ASP A 97 -21.94 9.08 -9.55
N SER A 98 -22.29 9.46 -8.31
CA SER A 98 -22.94 10.74 -8.02
C SER A 98 -22.40 11.45 -6.77
N LEU A 99 -21.18 11.10 -6.33
CA LEU A 99 -20.60 11.68 -5.11
C LEU A 99 -20.26 13.15 -5.32
N THR A 100 -20.91 14.03 -4.55
CA THR A 100 -20.62 15.46 -4.54
C THR A 100 -19.45 15.78 -3.60
N ARG A 101 -18.85 16.96 -3.79
CA ARG A 101 -17.78 17.45 -2.91
C ARG A 101 -18.23 17.56 -1.44
N VAL A 102 -19.45 18.04 -1.21
CA VAL A 102 -20.02 18.19 0.14
C VAL A 102 -20.19 16.84 0.83
N GLN A 103 -20.68 15.83 0.11
CA GLN A 103 -20.81 14.47 0.64
C GLN A 103 -19.44 13.84 0.95
N LEU A 104 -18.44 14.04 0.10
CA LEU A 104 -17.08 13.59 0.34
C LEU A 104 -16.45 14.25 1.58
N ASP A 105 -16.67 15.55 1.77
CA ASP A 105 -16.17 16.31 2.91
C ASP A 105 -16.91 15.96 4.21
N ALA A 106 -18.16 15.49 4.13
CA ALA A 106 -18.88 14.97 5.30
C ALA A 106 -18.32 13.62 5.79
N GLN A 107 -17.65 12.85 4.93
CA GLN A 107 -17.24 11.49 5.25
C GLN A 107 -16.03 11.44 6.20
N LYS A 108 -16.29 11.00 7.43
CA LYS A 108 -15.28 10.89 8.50
C LYS A 108 -15.08 9.47 9.02
N ASP A 109 -15.95 8.55 8.63
CA ASP A 109 -15.91 7.16 9.09
C ASP A 109 -15.11 6.28 8.14
N ASN A 110 -14.60 5.18 8.68
CA ASN A 110 -13.80 4.21 7.94
C ASN A 110 -14.60 3.64 6.75
N VAL A 111 -14.20 4.01 5.53
CA VAL A 111 -14.87 3.55 4.30
C VAL A 111 -13.92 3.63 3.11
N ARG A 112 -14.11 2.74 2.12
CA ARG A 112 -13.60 2.94 0.76
C ARG A 112 -14.74 3.38 -0.15
N LEU A 113 -14.58 4.50 -0.84
CA LEU A 113 -15.49 5.00 -1.86
C LEU A 113 -14.84 4.81 -3.24
N ASN A 114 -15.41 3.98 -4.08
CA ASN A 114 -15.03 3.88 -5.49
C ASN A 114 -15.90 4.84 -6.30
N CYS A 115 -15.32 5.99 -6.65
CA CYS A 115 -15.97 7.03 -7.44
C CYS A 115 -15.82 6.71 -8.92
N ARG A 116 -16.95 6.56 -9.61
CA ARG A 116 -17.02 6.36 -11.05
C ARG A 116 -17.35 7.67 -11.76
N LYS A 117 -17.31 7.66 -13.09
CA LYS A 117 -17.75 8.77 -13.93
C LYS A 117 -19.12 9.30 -13.50
N GLY A 118 -19.21 10.61 -13.26
CA GLY A 118 -20.37 11.30 -12.70
C GLY A 118 -20.14 11.85 -11.28
N CYS A 119 -19.15 11.33 -10.56
CA CYS A 119 -18.66 11.92 -9.32
C CYS A 119 -17.92 13.25 -9.55
N PHE A 120 -17.81 14.06 -8.49
CA PHE A 120 -17.03 15.30 -8.50
C PHE A 120 -15.57 15.05 -8.90
N ALA A 121 -15.08 15.75 -9.93
CA ALA A 121 -13.69 15.62 -10.36
C ALA A 121 -12.72 16.11 -9.28
N LEU A 122 -11.81 15.24 -8.84
CA LEU A 122 -10.87 15.52 -7.76
C LEU A 122 -9.43 15.31 -8.24
N ASN A 123 -8.59 16.33 -8.07
CA ASN A 123 -7.20 16.34 -8.56
C ASN A 123 -7.08 15.96 -10.05
N GLY A 124 -8.03 16.42 -10.87
CA GLY A 124 -8.06 16.22 -12.32
C GLY A 124 -8.53 14.83 -12.78
N ALA A 125 -9.13 14.02 -11.90
CA ALA A 125 -9.67 12.72 -12.25
C ALA A 125 -11.18 12.61 -11.95
N GLU A 126 -11.93 12.04 -12.89
CA GLU A 126 -13.37 11.73 -12.76
C GLU A 126 -13.62 10.34 -12.16
N GLU A 127 -12.62 9.44 -12.24
CA GLU A 127 -12.64 8.12 -11.63
C GLU A 127 -11.49 7.99 -10.64
N TYR A 128 -11.79 7.60 -9.41
CA TYR A 128 -10.80 7.45 -8.35
C TYR A 128 -11.38 6.67 -7.17
N THR A 129 -10.51 6.17 -6.30
CA THR A 129 -10.89 5.58 -5.02
C THR A 129 -10.52 6.53 -3.89
N ILE A 130 -11.40 6.72 -2.91
CA ILE A 130 -11.09 7.39 -1.64
C ILE A 130 -11.10 6.35 -0.53
N ASN A 131 -10.02 6.27 0.24
CA ASN A 131 -10.02 5.61 1.53
C ASN A 131 -10.11 6.66 2.63
N VAL A 132 -11.07 6.51 3.53
CA VAL A 132 -11.18 7.31 4.75
C VAL A 132 -10.70 6.45 5.91
N TYR A 133 -9.71 6.93 6.65
CA TYR A 133 -9.17 6.27 7.83
C TYR A 133 -9.41 7.16 9.06
N ARG A 134 -10.25 6.69 9.96
CA ARG A 134 -10.53 7.28 11.27
C ARG A 134 -9.79 6.49 12.33
N HIS A 135 -8.65 7.02 12.78
CA HIS A 135 -7.88 6.44 13.87
C HIS A 135 -8.38 6.93 15.24
N SER A 136 -8.84 8.18 15.31
CA SER A 136 -9.48 8.77 16.49
C SER A 136 -10.40 9.93 16.09
N ALA A 137 -11.06 10.59 17.05
CA ALA A 137 -11.90 11.76 16.78
C ALA A 137 -11.13 12.94 16.16
N ASN A 138 -9.83 13.05 16.45
CA ASN A 138 -8.96 14.13 15.99
C ASN A 138 -7.94 13.70 14.95
N ASN A 139 -7.90 12.41 14.61
CA ASN A 139 -6.98 11.84 13.64
C ASN A 139 -7.77 11.09 12.57
N ILE A 140 -8.13 11.84 11.52
CA ILE A 140 -8.89 11.35 10.38
C ILE A 140 -8.14 11.74 9.11
N THR A 141 -7.91 10.77 8.24
CA THR A 141 -7.15 10.91 7.01
C THR A 141 -8.02 10.47 5.84
N GLN A 142 -7.96 11.21 4.73
CA GLN A 142 -8.49 10.74 3.46
C GLN A 142 -7.36 10.58 2.45
N GLU A 143 -7.29 9.40 1.83
CA GLU A 143 -6.35 9.06 0.78
C GLU A 143 -7.13 8.87 -0.53
N GLN A 144 -6.87 9.72 -1.52
CA GLN A 144 -7.31 9.50 -2.89
C GLN A 144 -6.29 8.65 -3.62
N ILE A 145 -6.76 7.65 -4.37
CA ILE A 145 -5.98 6.81 -5.26
C ILE A 145 -6.58 6.93 -6.65
N LEU A 146 -5.77 7.40 -7.60
CA LEU A 146 -6.13 7.49 -9.01
C LEU A 146 -5.94 6.13 -9.72
N PRO A 147 -6.55 5.92 -10.91
CA PRO A 147 -6.36 4.69 -11.69
C PRO A 147 -4.90 4.39 -12.07
N ASP A 148 -4.06 5.42 -12.19
CA ASP A 148 -2.62 5.31 -12.43
C ASP A 148 -1.78 5.16 -11.15
N LEU A 149 -2.44 4.91 -10.03
CA LEU A 149 -1.87 4.74 -8.69
C LEU A 149 -1.22 6.01 -8.10
N ARG A 150 -1.41 7.19 -8.71
CA ARG A 150 -1.11 8.45 -8.01
C ARG A 150 -1.96 8.56 -6.76
N ARG A 151 -1.34 8.99 -5.67
CA ARG A 151 -2.02 9.12 -4.39
C ARG A 151 -1.96 10.54 -3.88
N TYR A 152 -3.06 11.00 -3.31
CA TYR A 152 -3.14 12.29 -2.63
C TYR A 152 -3.70 12.05 -1.25
N VAL A 153 -3.17 12.74 -0.25
CA VAL A 153 -3.62 12.64 1.13
C VAL A 153 -4.07 14.00 1.63
N ARG A 154 -5.11 14.02 2.45
CA ARG A 154 -5.50 15.17 3.25
C ARG A 154 -5.85 14.74 4.66
N TYR A 155 -5.74 15.68 5.58
CA TYR A 155 -5.96 15.45 7.00
C TYR A 155 -7.09 16.32 7.52
N TRP A 156 -7.85 15.78 8.47
CA TRP A 156 -8.89 16.51 9.17
C TRP A 156 -8.27 17.45 10.21
N ASN A 157 -8.59 18.73 10.13
CA ASN A 157 -8.24 19.70 11.17
C ASN A 157 -9.37 19.74 12.20
N SER A 158 -9.16 19.11 13.35
CA SER A 158 -10.18 19.05 14.41
C SER A 158 -10.48 20.41 15.04
N ALA A 159 -9.49 21.29 15.15
CA ALA A 159 -9.66 22.63 15.73
C ALA A 159 -10.52 23.54 14.83
N ALA A 160 -10.23 23.54 13.53
CA ALA A 160 -10.98 24.34 12.56
C ALA A 160 -12.27 23.66 12.07
N LYS A 161 -12.49 22.38 12.43
CA LYS A 161 -13.58 21.53 11.93
C LYS A 161 -13.66 21.51 10.39
N THR A 162 -12.52 21.45 9.73
CA THR A 162 -12.42 21.48 8.26
C THR A 162 -11.38 20.48 7.75
N TRP A 163 -11.51 20.07 6.49
CA TRP A 163 -10.47 19.32 5.79
C TRP A 163 -9.35 20.25 5.32
N GLY A 164 -8.11 19.80 5.44
CA GLY A 164 -6.99 20.40 4.72
C GLY A 164 -7.08 20.17 3.20
N GLY A 165 -6.15 20.80 2.47
CA GLY A 165 -5.95 20.52 1.05
C GLY A 165 -5.49 19.08 0.80
N PHE A 166 -5.74 18.58 -0.41
CA PHE A 166 -5.11 17.34 -0.87
C PHE A 166 -3.67 17.63 -1.28
N TYR A 167 -2.74 16.88 -0.72
CA TYR A 167 -1.32 16.95 -1.04
C TYR A 167 -0.90 15.63 -1.71
N PRO A 168 -0.08 15.67 -2.77
CA PRO A 168 0.43 14.46 -3.37
C PRO A 168 1.25 13.66 -2.35
N VAL A 169 1.02 12.36 -2.27
CA VAL A 169 1.86 11.46 -1.45
C VAL A 169 3.16 11.24 -2.20
N THR A 170 4.19 11.99 -1.81
CA THR A 170 5.52 11.95 -2.43
C THR A 170 6.41 10.84 -1.89
N GLU A 171 5.98 10.14 -0.82
CA GLU A 171 6.77 9.09 -0.16
C GLU A 171 6.90 7.80 -0.98
N ASN A 172 6.16 7.66 -2.09
CA ASN A 172 6.30 6.54 -3.06
C ASN A 172 7.40 6.80 -4.12
N LEU A 173 8.49 7.49 -3.78
CA LEU A 173 9.67 7.66 -4.64
C LEU A 173 10.54 6.39 -4.67
N HIS A 174 9.91 5.26 -4.97
CA HIS A 174 10.59 3.98 -5.13
C HIS A 174 11.24 3.88 -6.50
N ILE A 175 12.48 3.38 -6.54
CA ILE A 175 13.22 3.11 -7.78
C ILE A 175 13.45 1.61 -7.88
N ASP A 176 12.74 0.97 -8.81
CA ASP A 176 13.00 -0.41 -9.17
C ASP A 176 13.95 -0.47 -10.35
N VAL A 177 14.91 -1.41 -10.28
CA VAL A 177 15.86 -1.65 -11.36
C VAL A 177 15.91 -3.13 -11.68
N LYS A 178 15.80 -3.44 -12.98
CA LYS A 178 16.10 -4.79 -13.51
C LYS A 178 17.15 -4.70 -14.60
N VAL A 179 18.06 -5.68 -14.61
CA VAL A 179 19.09 -5.79 -15.66
C VAL A 179 18.73 -6.95 -16.57
N VAL A 180 18.50 -6.65 -17.85
CA VAL A 180 18.15 -7.66 -18.87
C VAL A 180 19.38 -7.97 -19.71
N LYS A 181 19.61 -9.27 -19.97
CA LYS A 181 20.79 -9.76 -20.74
C LYS A 181 22.13 -9.20 -20.22
N GLY A 182 22.19 -8.90 -18.92
CA GLY A 182 23.38 -8.38 -18.25
C GLY A 182 23.85 -6.98 -18.68
N SER A 183 23.20 -6.30 -19.62
CA SER A 183 23.74 -5.08 -20.25
C SER A 183 22.75 -3.92 -20.33
N THR A 184 21.45 -4.21 -20.51
CA THR A 184 20.40 -3.18 -20.55
C THR A 184 19.80 -3.02 -19.16
N VAL A 185 19.76 -1.78 -18.69
CA VAL A 185 19.18 -1.43 -17.39
C VAL A 185 17.79 -0.86 -17.65
N TYR A 186 16.78 -1.50 -17.08
CA TYR A 186 15.42 -0.98 -17.06
C TYR A 186 15.15 -0.39 -15.68
N VAL A 187 14.51 0.77 -15.68
CA VAL A 187 14.09 1.49 -14.48
C VAL A 187 12.57 1.55 -14.48
N ARG A 188 11.99 1.44 -13.29
CA ARG A 188 10.60 1.78 -13.00
C ARG A 188 10.59 2.65 -11.76
N HIS A 189 9.74 3.66 -11.75
CA HIS A 189 9.60 4.57 -10.61
C HIS A 189 8.15 4.91 -10.33
N GLY A 190 7.87 5.32 -9.09
CA GLY A 190 6.59 5.94 -8.73
C GLY A 190 6.44 7.36 -9.30
N PHE A 191 5.56 8.16 -8.72
CA PHE A 191 5.40 9.56 -9.14
C PHE A 191 6.65 10.37 -8.81
N ILE A 192 7.13 11.18 -9.76
CA ILE A 192 8.28 12.07 -9.57
C ILE A 192 7.74 13.49 -9.32
N PRO A 193 7.98 14.08 -8.14
CA PRO A 193 7.61 15.46 -7.87
C PRO A 193 8.32 16.46 -8.79
N GLU A 194 7.73 17.64 -8.97
CA GLU A 194 8.35 18.72 -9.74
C GLU A 194 9.72 19.12 -9.16
N GLY A 195 10.67 19.48 -10.03
CA GLY A 195 12.03 19.88 -9.64
C GLY A 195 12.98 18.73 -9.30
N VAL A 196 12.51 17.48 -9.32
CA VAL A 196 13.32 16.28 -9.05
C VAL A 196 13.66 15.56 -10.36
N GLN A 197 14.91 15.15 -10.50
CA GLN A 197 15.42 14.47 -11.69
C GLN A 197 16.12 13.16 -11.35
N LEU A 198 16.06 12.19 -12.27
CA LEU A 198 16.81 10.94 -12.15
C LEU A 198 18.29 11.20 -12.47
N VAL A 199 19.16 10.98 -11.49
CA VAL A 199 20.60 11.24 -11.62
C VAL A 199 21.43 9.97 -11.53
N LEU A 200 22.54 9.94 -12.28
CA LEU A 200 23.55 8.89 -12.18
C LEU A 200 24.62 9.28 -11.16
N LEU A 201 24.83 8.41 -10.17
CA LEU A 201 25.82 8.60 -9.14
C LEU A 201 26.95 7.57 -9.26
N ARG A 202 28.15 7.97 -8.86
CA ARG A 202 29.29 7.07 -8.66
C ARG A 202 29.76 7.07 -7.21
N LYS A 203 30.22 5.91 -6.71
CA LYS A 203 30.78 5.85 -5.36
C LYS A 203 32.09 6.64 -5.29
N LYS A 204 32.16 7.67 -4.45
CA LYS A 204 33.37 8.47 -4.24
C LYS A 204 34.45 7.59 -3.62
N LYS A 205 35.59 7.50 -4.30
CA LYS A 205 36.71 6.69 -3.84
C LYS A 205 37.59 7.48 -2.87
N ARG A 206 38.20 6.77 -1.92
CA ARG A 206 39.21 7.28 -1.01
C ARG A 206 40.28 6.21 -0.82
N SER A 207 41.54 6.61 -0.65
CA SER A 207 42.60 5.69 -0.25
C SER A 207 42.24 5.01 1.07
N ARG A 208 42.49 3.70 1.15
CA ARG A 208 42.25 2.88 2.37
C ARG A 208 43.11 3.33 3.55
N LYS A 209 44.32 3.84 3.28
CA LYS A 209 45.26 4.31 4.30
C LYS A 209 45.19 5.83 4.47
N ARG A 210 45.27 6.29 5.71
CA ARG A 210 45.59 7.67 6.08
C ARG A 210 47.10 7.84 5.93
N ARG A 211 47.54 8.95 5.31
CA ARG A 211 48.89 9.48 5.57
C ARG A 211 48.84 10.00 7.01
N SER A 212 49.24 9.20 7.99
CA SER A 212 49.63 9.69 9.31
C SER A 212 51.16 9.69 9.33
N GLY A 213 51.74 10.81 9.77
CA GLY A 213 53.18 11.06 9.79
C GLY A 213 53.82 11.33 8.44
N GLY A 214 53.70 10.45 7.45
CA GLY A 214 54.72 10.43 6.38
C GLY A 214 56.12 10.19 6.97
N THR A 215 57.15 10.14 6.12
CA THR A 215 58.55 10.06 6.59
C THR A 215 59.04 11.39 7.18
N THR A 216 58.43 12.50 6.79
CA THR A 216 58.77 13.88 7.19
C THR A 216 57.88 14.44 8.31
N GLY A 217 57.01 13.64 8.93
CA GLY A 217 56.11 14.10 9.97
C GLY A 217 56.85 14.53 11.24
N THR A 218 56.49 15.71 11.75
CA THR A 218 57.03 16.29 13.00
C THR A 218 56.45 15.65 14.26
N ASN A 219 55.29 15.00 14.16
CA ASN A 219 54.66 14.31 15.29
C ASN A 219 55.26 12.90 15.49
N ALA A 220 56.11 12.76 16.50
CA ALA A 220 56.81 11.51 16.84
C ALA A 220 55.87 10.32 17.10
N ALA A 221 54.67 10.56 17.65
CA ALA A 221 53.70 9.49 17.90
C ALA A 221 53.14 8.87 16.60
N TRP A 222 53.23 9.57 15.47
CA TRP A 222 52.60 9.20 14.19
C TRP A 222 53.56 9.08 13.01
N LYS A 223 54.83 9.49 13.15
CA LYS A 223 55.87 9.38 12.11
C LYS A 223 56.03 7.92 11.67
N GLY A 224 56.01 7.67 10.35
CA GLY A 224 56.08 6.32 9.78
C GLY A 224 54.86 5.40 10.00
N LYS A 225 53.87 5.78 10.82
CA LYS A 225 52.71 4.94 11.14
C LYS A 225 51.56 5.17 10.15
N SER A 226 50.93 4.12 9.65
CA SER A 226 49.76 4.23 8.78
C SER A 226 48.52 3.60 9.41
N MET A 227 47.45 4.39 9.57
CA MET A 227 46.16 3.90 10.03
C MET A 227 45.18 3.70 8.87
N LEU A 228 44.32 2.69 8.99
CA LEU A 228 43.19 2.49 8.09
C LEU A 228 42.17 3.63 8.27
N ARG A 229 41.67 4.17 7.16
CA ARG A 229 40.56 5.13 7.17
C ARG A 229 39.24 4.38 7.26
N GLN A 230 38.26 5.02 7.90
CA GLN A 230 36.88 4.59 7.79
C GLN A 230 36.45 4.53 6.31
N PRO A 231 35.68 3.51 5.90
CA PRO A 231 35.15 3.38 4.55
C PRO A 231 34.34 4.62 4.17
N LYS A 232 34.60 5.15 2.97
CA LYS A 232 33.78 6.25 2.45
C LYS A 232 32.55 5.68 1.75
N ASN A 233 31.38 5.96 2.29
CA ASN A 233 30.09 5.50 1.76
C ASN A 233 29.37 6.54 0.89
N GLN A 234 30.01 7.69 0.66
CA GLN A 234 29.44 8.77 -0.14
C GLN A 234 29.40 8.42 -1.63
N TYR A 235 28.24 8.64 -2.26
CA TYR A 235 28.08 8.72 -3.69
C TYR A 235 28.10 10.19 -4.15
N VAL A 236 28.57 10.43 -5.37
CA VAL A 236 28.62 11.77 -5.98
C VAL A 236 28.05 11.71 -7.39
N HIS A 237 27.46 12.82 -7.82
CA HIS A 237 26.92 12.97 -9.16
C HIS A 237 28.01 12.73 -10.21
N TYR A 238 27.76 11.83 -11.14
CA TYR A 238 28.72 11.47 -12.15
C TYR A 238 28.55 12.37 -13.37
N LYS A 239 29.54 13.24 -13.64
CA LYS A 239 29.58 14.14 -14.81
C LYS A 239 28.33 15.03 -14.98
N GLY A 240 27.57 15.23 -13.92
CA GLY A 240 26.31 15.96 -14.06
C GLY A 240 25.18 15.19 -14.74
N VAL A 241 25.31 13.88 -14.94
CA VAL A 241 24.40 13.11 -15.78
C VAL A 241 22.98 13.09 -15.19
N ILE A 242 22.05 13.58 -16.00
CA ILE A 242 20.61 13.50 -15.83
C ILE A 242 20.08 12.48 -16.83
N LEU A 243 19.22 11.61 -16.35
CA LEU A 243 18.61 10.52 -17.11
C LEU A 243 17.14 10.83 -17.41
N SER A 244 16.69 10.40 -18.58
CA SER A 244 15.28 10.45 -18.96
C SER A 244 14.44 9.62 -18.01
N THR A 245 13.19 10.03 -17.87
CA THR A 245 12.15 9.33 -17.10
C THR A 245 10.99 8.98 -18.03
N SER A 246 10.11 8.08 -17.58
CA SER A 246 8.89 7.73 -18.31
C SER A 246 7.68 8.01 -17.44
N SER A 247 6.50 7.65 -17.91
CA SER A 247 5.29 7.60 -17.08
C SER A 247 5.53 6.73 -15.84
N PRO A 248 5.01 7.11 -14.67
CA PRO A 248 5.10 6.31 -13.45
C PRO A 248 4.66 4.85 -13.65
N ASN A 249 5.26 3.94 -12.88
CA ASN A 249 4.99 2.51 -12.82
C ASN A 249 5.25 1.69 -14.11
N ASN A 250 5.78 2.31 -15.16
CA ASN A 250 6.20 1.63 -16.38
C ASN A 250 7.70 1.35 -16.42
N TRP A 251 8.08 0.22 -17.02
CA TRP A 251 9.49 -0.12 -17.25
C TRP A 251 10.01 0.60 -18.49
N TYR A 252 11.14 1.30 -18.37
CA TYR A 252 11.78 1.98 -19.49
C TYR A 252 13.31 1.92 -19.38
N VAL A 253 13.99 2.21 -20.50
CA VAL A 253 15.45 2.31 -20.53
C VAL A 253 15.84 3.78 -20.42
N PRO A 254 16.49 4.21 -19.32
CA PRO A 254 16.90 5.60 -19.16
C PRO A 254 18.03 5.95 -20.14
N LYS A 255 17.88 7.07 -20.84
CA LYS A 255 18.90 7.69 -21.68
C LYS A 255 19.42 8.95 -21.02
N CYS A 256 20.68 9.29 -21.22
CA CYS A 256 21.19 10.58 -20.77
C CYS A 256 20.51 11.70 -21.55
N ILE A 257 19.95 12.68 -20.85
CA ILE A 257 19.29 13.87 -21.43
C ILE A 257 20.00 15.17 -21.07
N GLY A 258 20.91 15.12 -20.10
CA GLY A 258 21.68 16.27 -19.67
C GLY A 258 22.96 15.86 -18.95
N VAL A 259 23.95 16.74 -19.03
CA VAL A 259 25.24 16.66 -18.35
C VAL A 259 25.58 18.06 -17.81
N THR A 260 26.49 18.16 -16.85
CA THR A 260 26.90 19.47 -16.31
C THR A 260 27.94 20.14 -17.20
N ASP A 261 28.91 19.39 -17.72
CA ASP A 261 30.04 19.91 -18.47
C ASP A 261 29.85 19.70 -19.98
N LYS A 262 30.18 20.72 -20.79
CA LYS A 262 30.00 20.68 -22.26
C LYS A 262 30.82 19.56 -22.93
N GLU A 263 31.96 19.22 -22.36
CA GLU A 263 32.85 18.14 -22.86
C GLU A 263 32.15 16.78 -22.86
N ASP A 264 31.17 16.59 -21.98
CA ASP A 264 30.43 15.34 -21.82
C ASP A 264 29.13 15.29 -22.67
N ASN A 265 28.88 16.29 -23.53
CA ASN A 265 27.67 16.35 -24.35
C ASN A 265 27.48 15.14 -25.27
N ALA A 266 28.57 14.45 -25.66
CA ALA A 266 28.52 13.22 -26.45
C ALA A 266 27.78 12.06 -25.75
N LEU A 267 27.55 12.16 -24.43
CA LEU A 267 26.78 11.20 -23.65
C LEU A 267 25.27 11.33 -23.84
N ILE A 268 24.78 12.49 -24.30
CA ILE A 268 23.35 12.74 -24.50
C ILE A 268 22.77 11.76 -25.54
N GLY A 269 21.59 11.21 -25.24
CA GLY A 269 20.92 10.18 -26.03
C GLY A 269 21.45 8.76 -25.80
N LYS A 270 22.57 8.58 -25.09
CA LYS A 270 23.16 7.26 -24.82
C LYS A 270 22.55 6.58 -23.60
N GLU A 271 22.51 5.25 -23.62
CA GLU A 271 22.11 4.42 -22.49
C GLU A 271 23.23 4.31 -21.44
N LEU A 272 22.87 3.86 -20.23
CA LEU A 272 23.78 3.71 -19.09
C LEU A 272 25.09 2.96 -19.42
N GLY A 273 25.05 1.95 -20.30
CA GLY A 273 26.23 1.16 -20.68
C GLY A 273 27.33 1.99 -21.32
N SER A 274 26.95 2.91 -22.21
CA SER A 274 27.83 3.87 -22.85
C SER A 274 28.18 5.02 -21.91
N VAL A 275 27.21 5.54 -21.14
CA VAL A 275 27.47 6.62 -20.17
C VAL A 275 28.54 6.20 -19.14
N CYS A 276 28.54 4.94 -18.71
CA CYS A 276 29.49 4.41 -17.74
C CYS A 276 30.82 3.95 -18.34
N SER A 277 31.03 4.03 -19.66
CA SER A 277 32.23 3.46 -20.34
C SER A 277 33.53 3.95 -19.72
N ASP A 278 33.59 5.23 -19.40
CA ASP A 278 34.79 5.93 -18.91
C ASP A 278 35.11 5.61 -17.46
N MET A 279 34.23 4.89 -16.75
CA MET A 279 34.55 4.41 -15.40
C MET A 279 35.56 3.26 -15.44
N ILE A 280 35.65 2.53 -16.56
CA ILE A 280 36.59 1.43 -16.79
C ILE A 280 37.24 1.61 -18.16
N VAL A 281 38.48 2.10 -18.17
CA VAL A 281 39.22 2.45 -19.39
C VAL A 281 40.28 1.41 -19.71
N ALA A 282 40.62 1.27 -20.99
CA ALA A 282 41.79 0.49 -21.38
C ALA A 282 43.08 1.24 -20.97
N SER A 283 44.11 0.51 -20.56
CA SER A 283 45.41 1.06 -20.13
C SER A 283 46.61 0.31 -20.71
N GLY A 284 46.39 -0.51 -21.75
CA GLY A 284 47.42 -1.22 -22.51
C GLY A 284 47.56 -0.65 -23.92
N SER A 285 48.47 -1.21 -24.72
CA SER A 285 48.61 -0.82 -26.12
C SER A 285 47.38 -1.21 -26.94
N LEU A 286 47.13 -0.50 -28.05
CA LEU A 286 46.05 -0.82 -28.98
C LEU A 286 46.18 -2.25 -29.54
N SER A 287 47.41 -2.71 -29.78
CA SER A 287 47.71 -4.07 -30.23
C SER A 287 47.31 -5.14 -29.21
N GLU A 288 47.54 -4.92 -27.92
CA GLU A 288 47.12 -5.85 -26.86
C GLU A 288 45.60 -5.93 -26.72
N ILE A 289 44.91 -4.80 -26.91
CA ILE A 289 43.44 -4.74 -26.88
C ILE A 289 42.86 -5.51 -28.05
N ALA A 290 43.38 -5.29 -29.27
CA ALA A 290 42.97 -6.00 -30.47
C ALA A 290 43.21 -7.51 -30.37
N ALA A 291 44.27 -7.95 -29.69
CA ALA A 291 44.59 -9.35 -29.45
C ALA A 291 43.77 -10.00 -28.31
N GLY A 292 42.82 -9.30 -27.69
CA GLY A 292 42.00 -9.83 -26.59
C GLY A 292 42.75 -10.00 -25.26
N ASN A 293 43.94 -9.41 -25.14
CA ASN A 293 44.79 -9.39 -23.94
C ASN A 293 44.84 -7.99 -23.30
N GLY A 294 43.86 -7.16 -23.62
CA GLY A 294 43.77 -5.78 -23.15
C GLY A 294 43.81 -5.67 -21.63
N LEU A 295 44.59 -4.71 -21.14
CA LEU A 295 44.63 -4.31 -19.75
C LEU A 295 43.57 -3.21 -19.53
N TYR A 296 42.67 -3.43 -18.57
CA TYR A 296 41.65 -2.44 -18.19
C TYR A 296 41.88 -1.94 -16.76
N LYS A 297 41.48 -0.70 -16.48
CA LYS A 297 41.62 -0.08 -15.17
C LYS A 297 40.33 0.62 -14.78
N VAL A 298 39.90 0.41 -13.54
CA VAL A 298 38.81 1.20 -12.95
C VAL A 298 39.37 2.57 -12.57
N VAL A 299 38.84 3.63 -13.19
CA VAL A 299 39.34 5.01 -13.04
C VAL A 299 39.30 5.44 -11.57
N GLY A 300 40.37 6.12 -11.14
CA GLY A 300 40.54 6.55 -9.75
C GLY A 300 40.85 5.42 -8.76
N THR A 301 41.14 4.20 -9.23
CA THR A 301 41.56 3.08 -8.38
C THR A 301 42.84 2.40 -8.88
N ARG A 302 43.42 1.54 -8.04
CA ARG A 302 44.53 0.66 -8.42
C ARG A 302 44.05 -0.67 -9.03
N VAL A 303 42.73 -0.89 -9.12
CA VAL A 303 42.17 -2.14 -9.63
C VAL A 303 42.35 -2.19 -11.14
N LYS A 304 43.03 -3.24 -11.59
CA LYS A 304 43.27 -3.55 -13.00
C LYS A 304 42.68 -4.92 -13.32
N ALA A 305 42.17 -5.09 -14.53
CA ALA A 305 41.68 -6.36 -15.04
C ALA A 305 42.37 -6.77 -16.33
N SER A 306 42.66 -8.06 -16.45
CA SER A 306 43.21 -8.68 -17.67
C SER A 306 42.61 -10.09 -17.84
N ARG A 307 42.74 -10.65 -19.04
CA ARG A 307 42.26 -12.01 -19.34
C ARG A 307 42.83 -13.01 -18.33
N LYS A 308 41.97 -13.72 -17.59
CA LYS A 308 42.35 -14.69 -16.54
C LYS A 308 43.33 -14.14 -15.47
N GLY A 309 43.49 -12.82 -15.33
CA GLY A 309 44.52 -12.24 -14.47
C GLY A 309 45.95 -12.56 -14.90
N THR A 310 46.19 -12.84 -16.18
CA THR A 310 47.52 -13.22 -16.72
C THR A 310 48.61 -12.21 -16.42
N LYS A 311 48.25 -10.93 -16.29
CA LYS A 311 49.20 -9.88 -15.89
C LYS A 311 49.33 -9.80 -14.36
N PRO A 312 50.55 -9.65 -13.80
CA PRO A 312 50.75 -9.50 -12.36
C PRO A 312 49.88 -8.40 -11.76
N LYS A 313 49.30 -8.67 -10.58
CA LYS A 313 48.46 -7.71 -9.83
C LYS A 313 47.21 -7.25 -10.60
N THR A 314 46.65 -8.11 -11.46
CA THR A 314 45.38 -7.88 -12.16
C THR A 314 44.35 -8.96 -11.82
N GLN A 315 43.06 -8.66 -12.04
CA GLN A 315 41.94 -9.56 -11.77
C GLN A 315 41.27 -10.00 -13.08
N ALA A 316 40.56 -11.13 -13.07
CA ALA A 316 39.79 -11.60 -14.23
C ALA A 316 38.52 -10.76 -14.51
N CYS A 317 38.10 -9.93 -13.56
CA CYS A 317 36.99 -8.98 -13.73
C CYS A 317 37.22 -7.75 -12.86
N CYS A 318 36.59 -6.64 -13.20
CA CYS A 318 36.56 -5.46 -12.35
C CYS A 318 35.21 -4.73 -12.44
N TYR A 319 34.95 -3.84 -11.48
CA TYR A 319 33.70 -3.10 -11.46
C TYR A 319 33.83 -1.70 -10.85
N ALA A 320 33.01 -0.79 -11.37
CA ALA A 320 32.71 0.50 -10.75
C ALA A 320 31.37 0.43 -10.02
N ARG A 321 31.27 1.05 -8.83
CA ARG A 321 30.02 1.13 -8.08
C ARG A 321 29.30 2.40 -8.47
N ILE A 322 28.06 2.24 -8.90
CA ILE A 322 27.17 3.30 -9.35
C ILE A 322 25.86 3.21 -8.56
N ALA A 323 25.06 4.27 -8.63
CA ALA A 323 23.70 4.24 -8.12
C ALA A 323 22.82 5.18 -8.94
N LEU A 324 21.53 4.88 -8.98
CA LEU A 324 20.49 5.76 -9.49
C LEU A 324 19.73 6.35 -8.31
N GLN A 325 19.40 7.64 -8.39
CA GLN A 325 18.67 8.34 -7.34
C GLN A 325 17.84 9.46 -7.97
N PHE A 326 16.66 9.72 -7.43
CA PHE A 326 15.92 10.95 -7.68
C PHE A 326 16.43 12.07 -6.76
N ALA A 327 16.87 13.19 -7.34
CA ALA A 327 17.42 14.32 -6.59
C ALA A 327 17.02 15.66 -7.23
N ALA A 328 16.89 16.70 -6.40
CA ALA A 328 16.66 18.06 -6.87
C ALA A 328 17.85 18.57 -7.70
N ALA A 329 17.58 19.07 -8.90
CA ALA A 329 18.57 19.48 -9.91
C ALA A 329 19.26 20.81 -9.59
N GLY A 330 20.28 20.83 -8.70
CA GLY A 330 21.05 22.04 -8.36
C GLY A 330 22.57 21.85 -8.46
N LYS A 331 23.32 22.88 -8.90
CA LYS A 331 24.78 22.85 -9.20
C LYS A 331 25.69 22.19 -8.13
N THR A 332 25.28 22.11 -6.87
CA THR A 332 26.02 21.52 -5.75
C THR A 332 25.25 20.34 -5.13
N PHE A 333 25.07 19.27 -5.89
CA PHE A 333 24.33 18.07 -5.50
C PHE A 333 24.90 17.34 -4.26
N LYS A 334 24.41 17.74 -3.07
CA LYS A 334 24.40 16.92 -1.85
C LYS A 334 22.94 16.68 -1.46
N SER A 335 22.18 15.98 -2.29
CA SER A 335 20.84 15.54 -1.90
C SER A 335 20.99 14.43 -0.84
N ALA A 336 20.61 14.75 0.39
CA ALA A 336 20.40 13.79 1.45
C ALA A 336 18.94 13.34 1.39
N GLY A 337 18.67 12.03 1.21
CA GLY A 337 17.38 11.46 1.63
C GLY A 337 16.56 10.67 0.60
N GLY A 338 16.95 10.57 -0.67
CA GLY A 338 16.21 9.73 -1.64
C GLY A 338 16.64 8.25 -1.64
N GLU A 339 15.73 7.34 -1.99
CA GLU A 339 16.06 5.94 -2.23
C GLU A 339 17.15 5.82 -3.32
N MET A 340 18.16 4.99 -3.07
CA MET A 340 19.28 4.79 -3.99
C MET A 340 19.30 3.35 -4.49
N ALA A 341 19.01 3.16 -5.78
CA ALA A 341 19.20 1.88 -6.44
C ALA A 341 20.69 1.66 -6.76
N ARG A 342 21.39 0.88 -5.92
CA ARG A 342 22.83 0.63 -6.04
C ARG A 342 23.15 -0.51 -7.00
N MET A 343 24.14 -0.29 -7.85
CA MET A 343 24.53 -1.26 -8.89
C MET A 343 26.05 -1.29 -9.09
N LYS A 344 26.52 -2.32 -9.77
CA LYS A 344 27.90 -2.45 -10.26
C LYS A 344 27.91 -2.40 -11.78
N TYR A 345 28.66 -1.47 -12.35
CA TYR A 345 29.08 -1.53 -13.74
C TYR A 345 30.33 -2.41 -13.84
N ARG A 346 30.22 -3.55 -14.51
CA ARG A 346 31.24 -4.60 -14.56
C ARG A 346 31.90 -4.69 -15.93
N LEU A 347 33.16 -5.12 -15.91
CA LEU A 347 33.89 -5.61 -17.07
C LEU A 347 34.43 -7.00 -16.76
N TRP A 348 34.22 -7.95 -17.67
CA TRP A 348 34.75 -9.31 -17.59
C TRP A 348 35.15 -9.83 -18.96
N PHE A 349 35.96 -10.89 -18.95
CA PHE A 349 36.41 -11.56 -20.16
C PHE A 349 35.59 -12.84 -20.37
N HIS A 350 35.08 -13.03 -21.58
CA HIS A 350 34.31 -14.20 -21.96
C HIS A 350 34.99 -14.90 -23.12
N LEU A 351 35.21 -16.21 -23.01
CA LEU A 351 35.68 -17.01 -24.14
C LEU A 351 34.50 -17.34 -25.05
N ASP A 352 34.49 -16.79 -26.25
CA ASP A 352 33.53 -17.21 -27.26
C ASP A 352 33.89 -18.61 -27.75
N LYS A 353 33.06 -19.60 -27.43
CA LYS A 353 33.29 -21.00 -27.81
C LYS A 353 33.27 -21.22 -29.32
N LYS A 354 32.57 -20.38 -30.10
CA LYS A 354 32.48 -20.54 -31.56
C LYS A 354 33.75 -20.07 -32.27
N THR A 355 34.33 -18.97 -31.80
CA THR A 355 35.51 -18.36 -32.42
C THR A 355 36.81 -18.69 -31.68
N ASN A 356 36.71 -19.32 -30.51
CA ASN A 356 37.78 -19.54 -29.54
C ASN A 356 38.54 -18.24 -29.14
N LYS A 357 37.94 -17.08 -29.41
CA LYS A 357 38.51 -15.77 -29.09
C LYS A 357 37.94 -15.27 -27.76
N THR A 358 38.79 -14.63 -26.97
CA THR A 358 38.33 -13.96 -25.75
C THR A 358 37.80 -12.58 -26.09
N VAL A 359 36.55 -12.32 -25.70
CA VAL A 359 35.85 -11.06 -25.92
C VAL A 359 35.67 -10.36 -24.58
N VAL A 360 35.85 -9.04 -24.59
CA VAL A 360 35.60 -8.19 -23.43
C VAL A 360 34.12 -7.86 -23.39
N ARG A 361 33.46 -8.19 -22.28
CA ARG A 361 32.04 -7.90 -22.04
C ARG A 361 31.91 -6.85 -20.94
N ARG A 362 30.91 -6.00 -21.08
CA ARG A 362 30.52 -4.98 -20.11
C ARG A 362 29.06 -5.20 -19.74
N GLY A 363 28.70 -4.85 -18.52
CA GLY A 363 27.36 -5.11 -18.03
C GLY A 363 27.09 -4.59 -16.64
N PHE A 364 25.92 -4.90 -16.13
CA PHE A 364 25.42 -4.44 -14.85
C PHE A 364 25.03 -5.60 -13.94
N SER A 365 25.14 -5.39 -12.63
CA SER A 365 24.58 -6.27 -11.61
C SER A 365 24.13 -5.46 -10.41
N ALA A 366 23.31 -6.05 -9.53
CA ALA A 366 23.11 -5.52 -8.19
C ALA A 366 24.46 -5.37 -7.43
N ASP A 367 24.58 -4.34 -6.57
CA ASP A 367 25.74 -4.14 -5.68
C ASP A 367 25.66 -5.05 -4.45
#